data_AF-S4PSR0-F1
#
_entry.id   AF-S4PSR0-F1
#
_cell.length_a   1.000
_cell.length_b   1.000
_cell.length_c   1.000
_cell.angle_alpha   90.00
_cell.angle_beta   90.00
_cell.angle_gamma   90.00
#
_symmetry.space_group_name_H-M   'P 1'
#
loop_
_entity.id
_entity.type
_entity.pdbx_description
1 polymer ?
#
loop_
_entity_poly.entity_id
_entity_poly.type
_entity_poly.pdbx_seq_one_letter_code
_entity_poly.pdbx_strand_id
1 'polypeptide(L)' 'NDDRRAFIAVDLGLHIVPSAYTLRHARGYGRSALRNWLFQMSMDGVSWSTLVAHVDEQALQEPGSTATWRVR' A
#
# COMPACT_ATOMS: atom_id res chain seq x y z
N ASN A 1 -4.85 -14.19 -12.76
CA ASN A 1 -4.55 -15.11 -11.65
C ASN A 1 -4.04 -14.21 -10.54
N ASP A 2 -4.82 -14.03 -9.48
CA ASP A 2 -4.52 -13.06 -8.43
C ASP A 2 -3.71 -13.77 -7.34
N ASP A 3 -2.40 -13.50 -7.32
CA ASP A 3 -1.53 -14.05 -6.29
C ASP A 3 -1.76 -13.29 -4.97
N ARG A 4 -2.39 -13.96 -4.01
CA ARG A 4 -2.65 -13.44 -2.67
C ARG A 4 -1.37 -13.22 -1.84
N ARG A 5 -0.22 -13.67 -2.33
CA ARG A 5 1.09 -13.49 -1.69
C ARG A 5 1.93 -12.40 -2.33
N ALA A 6 1.43 -11.72 -3.36
CA ALA A 6 2.17 -10.65 -4.01
C ALA A 6 2.41 -9.48 -3.04
N PHE A 7 3.66 -9.02 -2.97
CA PHE A 7 4.06 -7.86 -2.17
C PHE A 7 5.17 -7.07 -2.85
N ILE A 8 5.34 -5.83 -2.41
CA ILE A 8 6.53 -5.02 -2.67
C ILE A 8 7.10 -4.57 -1.32
N ALA A 9 8.42 -4.54 -1.22
CA ALA A 9 9.14 -3.99 -0.08
C ALA A 9 10.14 -2.95 -0.57
N VAL A 10 10.30 -1.86 0.18
CA VAL A 10 11.19 -0.75 -0.16
C VAL A 10 12.03 -0.43 1.05
N ASP A 11 13.35 -0.51 0.89
CA ASP A 11 14.30 0.02 1.87
C ASP A 11 14.55 1.50 1.59
N LEU A 12 14.29 2.34 2.59
CA LEU A 12 14.46 3.80 2.51
C LEU A 12 15.84 4.26 2.97
N GLY A 13 16.65 3.37 3.57
CA GLY A 13 17.96 3.70 4.16
C GLY A 13 17.87 4.62 5.39
N LEU A 14 16.69 4.79 5.97
CA LEU A 14 16.40 5.72 7.08
C LEU A 14 15.46 5.07 8.10
N HIS A 15 15.60 5.45 9.37
CA HIS A 15 14.60 5.16 10.39
C HIS A 15 13.53 6.24 10.36
N ILE A 16 12.30 5.86 10.01
CA ILE A 16 11.17 6.78 9.90
C ILE A 16 10.00 6.32 10.78
N VAL A 17 9.24 7.30 11.27
CA VAL A 17 7.90 7.06 11.82
C VAL A 17 6.91 7.63 10.80
N PRO A 18 6.22 6.78 10.02
CA PRO A 18 5.33 7.27 8.98
C PRO A 18 4.09 7.93 9.60
N SER A 19 3.73 9.11 9.14
CA SER A 19 2.47 9.79 9.52
C SER A 19 1.34 9.56 8.51
N ALA A 20 1.72 9.31 7.25
CA ALA A 20 0.82 8.95 6.17
C ALA A 20 1.60 8.31 5.02
N TYR A 21 0.88 7.64 4.13
CA TYR A 21 1.39 7.18 2.85
C TYR A 21 0.37 7.42 1.74
N THR A 22 0.85 7.50 0.50
CA THR A 22 0.04 7.76 -0.68
C THR A 22 0.25 6.68 -1.72
N LEU A 23 -0.84 6.11 -2.26
CA LEU A 23 -0.80 5.24 -3.44
C LEU A 23 -1.52 5.90 -4.60
N ARG A 24 -1.08 5.54 -5.82
CA ARG A 24 -1.66 6.03 -7.06
C ARG A 24 -2.00 4.86 -7.98
N HIS A 25 -3.21 4.85 -8.51
CA HIS A 25 -3.62 3.87 -9.51
C HIS A 25 -2.97 4.17 -10.88
N ALA A 26 -2.76 3.14 -11.68
CA ALA A 26 -2.17 3.30 -13.01
C ALA A 26 -3.10 4.14 -13.92
N ARG A 27 -2.52 5.02 -14.75
CA ARG A 27 -3.31 5.87 -15.67
C ARG A 27 -3.93 5.11 -16.85
N GLY A 28 -3.38 3.96 -17.22
CA GLY A 28 -3.76 3.23 -18.45
C GLY A 28 -4.60 1.97 -18.22
N TYR A 29 -4.94 1.65 -16.97
CA TYR A 29 -5.61 0.40 -16.64
C TYR A 29 -6.59 0.63 -15.50
N GLY A 30 -7.91 0.56 -15.76
CA GLY A 30 -8.95 0.90 -14.79
C GLY A 30 -9.78 -0.26 -14.25
N ARG A 31 -9.52 -1.50 -14.68
CA ARG A 31 -10.36 -2.66 -14.32
C ARG A 31 -9.93 -3.40 -13.05
N SER A 32 -8.70 -3.19 -12.58
CA SER A 32 -8.17 -3.88 -11.39
C SER A 32 -7.41 -2.93 -10.48
N ALA A 33 -8.12 -1.93 -9.94
CA ALA A 33 -7.58 -1.14 -8.84
C ALA A 33 -7.32 -2.01 -7.62
N LEU A 34 -6.28 -1.67 -6.85
CA LEU A 34 -5.93 -2.37 -5.62
C LEU A 34 -7.03 -2.17 -4.58
N ARG A 35 -7.54 -3.26 -4.02
CA ARG A 35 -8.67 -3.26 -3.06
C ARG A 35 -8.28 -3.75 -1.68
N ASN A 36 -7.42 -4.77 -1.61
CA ASN A 36 -7.06 -5.44 -0.37
C ASN A 36 -5.54 -5.49 -0.26
N TRP A 37 -4.99 -4.93 0.82
CA TRP A 37 -3.56 -4.99 1.10
C TRP A 37 -3.27 -4.68 2.58
N LEU A 38 -2.07 -5.03 3.01
CA LEU A 38 -1.54 -4.62 4.30
C LEU A 38 -0.46 -3.56 4.04
N PHE A 39 -0.55 -2.43 4.73
CA PHE A 39 0.56 -1.49 4.85
C PHE A 39 1.37 -1.87 6.08
N GLN A 40 2.59 -2.35 5.88
CA GLN A 40 3.44 -2.90 6.93
C GLN A 40 4.78 -2.16 6.99
N MET A 41 5.42 -2.19 8.15
CA MET A 41 6.79 -1.70 8.34
C MET A 41 7.66 -2.75 9.00
N SER A 42 8.97 -2.63 8.80
CA SER A 42 9.99 -3.48 9.40
C SER A 42 11.21 -2.63 9.77
N MET A 43 11.92 -3.05 10.81
CA MET A 43 13.21 -2.45 11.22
C MET A 43 14.41 -3.34 10.82
N ASP A 44 14.16 -4.59 10.41
CA ASP A 44 15.18 -5.60 10.14
C ASP A 44 15.03 -6.26 8.75
N GLY A 45 13.96 -5.93 8.01
CA GLY A 45 13.61 -6.55 6.73
C GLY A 45 13.07 -7.97 6.83
N VAL A 46 12.98 -8.55 8.04
CA VAL A 46 12.59 -9.94 8.29
C VAL A 46 11.24 -9.99 9.00
N SER A 47 11.08 -9.20 10.06
CA SER A 47 9.90 -9.11 10.90
C SER A 47 9.07 -7.89 10.50
N TRP A 48 7.80 -8.10 10.18
CA TRP A 48 6.92 -7.05 9.67
C TRP A 48 5.71 -6.84 10.59
N SER A 49 5.49 -5.57 10.95
CA SER A 49 4.33 -5.13 11.72
C SER A 49 3.31 -4.48 10.80
N THR A 50 2.05 -4.91 10.88
CA THR A 50 0.95 -4.28 10.13
C THR A 50 0.55 -2.98 10.80
N LEU A 51 0.64 -1.88 10.05
CA LEU A 51 0.20 -0.55 10.50
C LEU A 51 -1.25 -0.27 10.07
N VAL A 52 -1.60 -0.67 8.85
CA VAL A 52 -2.97 -0.52 8.32
C VAL A 52 -3.36 -1.77 7.53
N ALA A 53 -4.58 -2.26 7.73
CA ALA A 53 -5.18 -3.31 6.93
C ALA A 53 -6.32 -2.72 6.09
N HIS A 54 -6.19 -2.79 4.78
CA HIS A 54 -7.23 -2.34 3.84
C HIS A 54 -8.03 -3.53 3.33
N VAL A 55 -9.35 -3.40 3.39
CA VAL A 55 -10.31 -4.39 2.90
C VAL A 55 -11.33 -3.68 2.02
N ASP A 56 -11.49 -4.20 0.81
CA ASP A 56 -12.40 -3.70 -0.22
C ASP A 56 -12.33 -2.17 -0.44
N GLU A 57 -11.11 -1.63 -0.48
CA GLU A 57 -10.88 -0.19 -0.55
C GLU A 57 -11.35 0.41 -1.88
N GLN A 58 -12.02 1.55 -1.79
CA GLN A 58 -12.68 2.21 -2.91
C GLN A 58 -12.02 3.53 -3.30
N ALA A 59 -11.00 4.03 -2.58
CA ALA A 59 -10.40 5.33 -2.87
C ALA A 59 -9.63 5.43 -4.21
N LEU A 60 -9.23 4.30 -4.81
CA LEU A 60 -8.42 4.25 -6.04
C LEU A 60 -9.24 3.90 -7.31
N GLN A 61 -10.50 4.33 -7.42
CA GLN A 61 -11.38 3.91 -8.54
C GLN A 61 -10.87 4.29 -9.93
N GLU A 62 -10.44 5.55 -10.08
CA GLU A 62 -10.20 6.07 -11.42
C GLU A 62 -8.75 5.85 -11.85
N PRO A 63 -8.48 5.60 -13.14
CA PRO A 63 -7.13 5.54 -13.66
C PRO A 63 -6.34 6.81 -13.31
N GLY A 64 -5.21 6.65 -12.64
CA GLY A 64 -4.39 7.80 -12.20
C GLY A 64 -4.83 8.46 -10.90
N SER A 65 -5.94 8.02 -10.29
CA SER A 65 -6.40 8.49 -8.97
C SER A 65 -5.33 8.25 -7.90
N THR A 66 -5.32 9.12 -6.91
CA THR A 66 -4.35 9.10 -5.82
C THR A 66 -5.11 9.17 -4.50
N ALA A 67 -4.71 8.35 -3.55
CA ALA A 67 -5.32 8.32 -2.23
C ALA A 67 -4.21 8.31 -1.16
N THR A 68 -4.45 9.04 -0.08
CA THR A 68 -3.54 9.18 1.05
C THR A 68 -4.21 8.68 2.31
N TRP A 69 -3.55 7.77 3.03
CA TRP A 69 -4.03 7.26 4.31
C TRP A 69 -3.07 7.67 5.41
N ARG A 70 -3.64 8.17 6.51
CA ARG A 70 -2.87 8.49 7.71
C ARG A 70 -2.59 7.21 8.49
N VAL A 71 -1.39 7.16 9.04
CA VAL A 71 -0.93 6.08 9.92
C VAL A 71 -0.92 6.67 11.33
N ARG A 72 -1.60 6.00 12.26
CA ARG A 72 -1.68 6.42 13.66
C ARG A 72 -0.91 5.45 14.53
#